data_AF-A0A9D9TXK3-F1
#
_entry.id   AF-A0A9D9TXK3-F1
#
_cell.length_a   1.000
_cell.length_b   1.000
_cell.length_c   1.000
_cell.angle_alpha   90.00
_cell.angle_beta   90.00
_cell.angle_gamma   90.00
#
_symmetry.space_group_name_H-M   'P 1'
#
loop_
_entity.id
_entity.type
_entity.pdbx_description
1 polymer ?
#
loop_
_entity_poly.entity_id
_entity_poly.type
_entity_poly.pdbx_seq_one_letter_code
_entity_poly.pdbx_strand_id
1 'polypeptide(L)' 'MTLQEIKDAIASGQTVYWGNKSYTVIKDKNDEYLIHHTGGHCIGLTWQDGVTMNGNEEQFFTGESERVGLAQD' A
#
# COMPACT_ATOMS: atom_id res chain seq x y z
N MET A 1 5.13 7.49 -3.76
CA MET A 1 4.47 6.54 -4.68
C MET A 1 3.18 7.16 -5.17
N THR A 2 2.98 7.21 -6.48
CA THR A 2 1.71 7.62 -7.10
C THR A 2 0.60 6.60 -6.80
N LEU A 3 -0.67 6.98 -7.01
CA LEU A 3 -1.80 6.06 -6.85
C LEU A 3 -1.63 4.78 -7.68
N GLN A 4 -1.12 4.89 -8.91
CA GLN A 4 -0.90 3.75 -9.79
C GLN A 4 0.24 2.85 -9.27
N GLU A 5 1.37 3.44 -8.87
CA GLU A 5 2.50 2.68 -8.31
C GLU A 5 2.10 1.89 -7.05
N ILE A 6 1.24 2.47 -6.21
CA ILE A 6 0.71 1.78 -5.02
C ILE A 6 -0.12 0.56 -5.44
N LYS A 7 -1.04 0.73 -6.41
CA LYS A 7 -1.88 -0.37 -6.89
C LYS A 7 -1.05 -1.49 -7.52
N ASP A 8 -0.03 -1.14 -8.28
CA ASP A 8 0.89 -2.11 -8.91
C ASP A 8 1.76 -2.84 -7.88
N ALA A 9 2.22 -2.14 -6.84
CA ALA A 9 2.94 -2.75 -5.72
C ALA A 9 2.06 -3.76 -4.97
N ILE A 10 0.81 -3.41 -4.66
CA ILE A 10 -0.15 -4.33 -4.04
C ILE A 10 -0.46 -5.52 -4.95
N ALA A 11 -0.67 -5.28 -6.25
CA ALA A 11 -0.91 -6.35 -7.22
C ALA A 11 0.28 -7.31 -7.39
N SER A 12 1.51 -6.84 -7.16
CA SER A 12 2.73 -7.65 -7.15
C SER A 12 3.05 -8.29 -5.79
N GLY A 13 2.16 -8.17 -4.81
CA GLY A 13 2.31 -8.76 -3.48
C GLY A 13 3.28 -8.02 -2.55
N GLN A 14 3.70 -6.80 -2.91
CA GLN A 14 4.50 -5.96 -2.03
C GLN A 14 3.63 -5.31 -0.96
N THR A 15 4.19 -5.12 0.23
CA THR A 15 3.56 -4.30 1.27
C THR A 15 3.88 -2.84 1.02
N VAL A 16 2.84 -2.00 0.96
CA VAL A 16 2.98 -0.54 0.93
C VAL A 16 2.60 0.02 2.29
N TYR A 17 3.42 0.91 2.82
CA TYR A 17 3.19 1.64 4.07
C TYR A 17 2.83 3.10 3.80
N TRP A 18 2.20 3.77 4.78
CA TRP A 18 1.90 5.20 4.75
C TRP A 18 2.40 5.91 6.01
N GLY A 19 3.36 6.83 5.87
CA GLY A 19 3.94 7.63 6.94
C GLY A 19 4.84 6.85 7.91
N ASN A 20 4.42 5.65 8.35
CA ASN A 20 5.18 4.71 9.18
C ASN A 20 4.67 3.27 9.01
N LYS A 21 5.35 2.31 9.66
CA LYS A 21 5.04 0.88 9.51
C LYS A 21 3.75 0.40 10.20
N SER A 22 3.09 1.26 10.99
CA SER A 22 1.80 0.92 11.62
C SER A 22 0.61 1.13 10.68
N TYR A 23 0.80 1.76 9.52
CA TYR A 23 -0.21 1.94 8.48
C TYR A 23 0.22 1.23 7.20
N THR A 24 -0.61 0.31 6.71
CA THR A 24 -0.40 -0.45 5.48
C THR A 24 -1.52 -0.19 4.50
N VAL A 25 -1.22 -0.11 3.21
CA VAL A 25 -2.25 -0.11 2.16
C VAL A 25 -2.66 -1.55 1.88
N ILE A 26 -3.96 -1.83 1.85
CA ILE A 26 -4.55 -3.13 1.53
C ILE A 26 -5.60 -2.96 0.43
N LYS A 27 -5.86 -4.04 -0.31
CA LYS A 27 -7.03 -4.17 -1.17
C LYS A 27 -8.00 -5.12 -0.49
N ASP A 28 -9.22 -4.66 -0.21
CA ASP A 28 -10.22 -5.46 0.49
C ASP A 28 -10.99 -6.41 -0.46
N LYS A 29 -11.95 -7.16 0.08
CA LYS A 29 -12.75 -8.12 -0.69
C LYS A 29 -13.73 -7.48 -1.69
N ASN A 30 -13.95 -6.17 -1.60
CA ASN A 30 -14.82 -5.39 -2.47
C ASN A 30 -14.02 -4.64 -3.55
N ASP A 31 -12.74 -4.96 -3.72
CA ASP A 31 -11.78 -4.27 -4.58
C ASP A 31 -11.47 -2.81 -4.17
N GLU A 32 -11.79 -2.41 -2.94
CA GLU A 32 -11.45 -1.08 -2.41
C GLU A 32 -10.03 -1.06 -1.85
N TYR A 33 -9.30 0.02 -2.11
CA TYR A 33 -7.98 0.25 -1.52
C TYR A 33 -8.11 1.07 -0.25
N LEU A 34 -7.60 0.55 0.85
CA LEU A 34 -7.70 1.13 2.18
C LEU A 34 -6.32 1.32 2.79
N ILE A 35 -6.16 2.39 3.56
CA ILE A 35 -5.06 2.55 4.50
C ILE A 35 -5.52 1.95 5.83
N HIS A 36 -4.92 0.83 6.22
CA HIS A 36 -5.22 0.07 7.42
C HIS A 36 -4.18 0.33 8.52
N HIS A 37 -4.62 0.72 9.71
CA HIS A 37 -3.79 0.82 10.89
C HIS A 37 -3.77 -0.52 11.65
N THR A 38 -2.64 -0.92 12.20
CA THR A 38 -2.48 -2.15 13.02
C THR A 38 -3.47 -2.27 14.19
N GLY A 39 -4.02 -1.16 14.67
CA GLY A 39 -5.08 -1.12 15.68
C GLY A 39 -6.50 -1.41 15.19
N GLY A 40 -6.70 -1.77 13.91
CA GLY A 40 -7.99 -2.18 13.35
C GLY A 40 -8.83 -1.07 12.71
N HIS A 41 -8.29 0.14 12.58
CA HIS A 41 -8.96 1.24 11.89
C HIS A 41 -8.56 1.28 10.41
N CYS A 42 -9.50 1.63 9.53
CA CYS A 42 -9.26 1.80 8.11
C CYS A 42 -9.79 3.16 7.63
N ILE A 43 -9.10 3.76 6.68
CA ILE A 43 -9.59 4.89 5.86
C ILE A 43 -9.39 4.55 4.38
N GLY A 44 -10.12 5.20 3.48
CA GLY A 44 -9.89 5.02 2.04
C GLY A 44 -8.49 5.47 1.63
N LEU A 45 -7.85 4.77 0.70
CA LEU A 45 -6.61 5.25 0.05
C LEU A 45 -6.88 6.54 -0.73
N THR A 46 -8.07 6.64 -1.33
CA THR A 46 -8.53 7.83 -2.05
C THR A 46 -9.76 8.43 -1.38
N TRP A 47 -10.10 9.65 -1.77
CA TRP A 47 -11.41 10.25 -1.53
C TRP A 47 -12.48 9.52 -2.36
N GLN A 48 -13.74 9.96 -2.22
CA GLN A 48 -14.86 9.41 -2.98
C GLN A 48 -14.75 9.62 -4.49
N ASP A 49 -13.84 10.49 -4.95
CA ASP A 49 -13.55 10.71 -6.37
C ASP A 49 -12.72 9.58 -7.00
N GLY A 50 -12.16 8.67 -6.19
CA GLY A 50 -11.33 7.56 -6.64
C GLY A 50 -9.94 7.95 -7.14
N VAL A 51 -9.54 9.22 -7.01
CA VAL A 51 -8.30 9.77 -7.59
C VAL A 51 -7.48 10.54 -6.55
N THR A 52 -8.09 11.39 -5.74
CA THR A 52 -7.37 12.19 -4.75
C THR A 52 -6.95 11.30 -3.58
N MET A 53 -5.65 11.15 -3.33
CA MET A 53 -5.15 10.30 -2.25
C MET A 53 -5.31 10.93 -0.87
N ASN A 54 -5.59 10.11 0.14
CA ASN A 54 -5.40 10.48 1.53
C ASN A 54 -3.91 10.39 1.87
N GLY A 55 -3.26 11.56 1.93
CA GLY A 55 -1.80 11.67 2.11
C GLY A 55 -1.08 12.04 0.82
N ASN A 56 0.13 12.57 0.96
CA ASN A 56 0.97 12.92 -0.17
C ASN A 56 1.76 11.72 -0.66
N GLU A 57 2.11 11.69 -1.95
CA GLU A 57 2.83 10.58 -2.57
C GLU A 57 4.15 10.24 -1.85
N GLU A 58 4.89 11.24 -1.36
CA GLU A 58 6.16 11.04 -0.63
C GLU A 58 6.01 10.31 0.72
N GLN A 59 4.80 10.20 1.24
CA GLN A 59 4.54 9.49 2.50
C GLN A 59 4.39 7.98 2.30
N PHE A 60 4.27 7.52 1.05
CA PHE A 60 4.09 6.11 0.73
C PHE A 60 5.40 5.47 0.31
N PHE A 61 5.66 4.27 0.85
CA PHE A 61 6.88 3.52 0.57
C PHE A 61 6.62 2.01 0.67
N THR A 62 7.35 1.20 -0.11
CA THR A 62 7.30 -0.26 0.00
C THR A 62 8.18 -0.75 1.15
N GLY A 63 7.77 -1.86 1.76
CA GLY A 63 8.67 -2.63 2.63
C GLY A 63 9.84 -3.20 1.83
N GLU A 64 11.00 -3.35 2.46
CA GLU A 64 12.09 -4.14 1.89
C GLU A 64 11.54 -5.54 1.55
N SER A 65 11.59 -5.92 0.28
CA SER A 65 11.32 -7.31 -0.08
C SER A 65 12.48 -8.13 0.47
N GLU A 66 12.22 -9.15 1.27
CA GLU A 66 13.21 -10.21 1.44
C GLU A 66 13.41 -10.83 0.04
N ARG A 67 14.50 -10.48 -0.63
CA ARG A 67 14.97 -11.27 -1.76
C ARG A 67 15.34 -12.62 -1.18
N VAL A 68 14.43 -13.59 -1.25
CA VAL A 68 14.82 -15.00 -1.17
C VAL A 68 15.74 -15.20 -2.37
N GLY A 69 17.05 -15.20 -2.11
CA GLY A 69 18.06 -15.49 -3.09
C GLY A 69 17.83 -16.91 -3.59
N LEU A 70 17.12 -17.04 -4.72
CA LEU A 70 17.25 -18.21 -5.56
C LEU A 70 18.62 -18.09 -6.21
N ALA A 71 19.63 -18.59 -5.49
CA ALA A 71 20.89 -18.98 -6.09
C ALA A 71 20.54 -19.98 -7.20
N GLN A 72 20.79 -19.56 -8.44
CA GLN A 72 20.91 -20.48 -9.56
C GLN A 72 22.29 -21.13 -9.42
N ASP A 73 22.30 -22.45 -9.22
CA ASP A 73 23.13 -23.46 -9.90
C ASP A 73 22.78 -24.87 -9.39
#